data_AF-A0A2S8UGN1-F1
#
_entry.id   AF-A0A2S8UGN1-F1
#
_cell.length_a   1.000
_cell.length_b   1.000
_cell.length_c   1.000
_cell.angle_alpha   90.00
_cell.angle_beta   90.00
_cell.angle_gamma   90.00
#
_symmetry.space_group_name_H-M   'P 1'
#
loop_
_entity.id
_entity.type
_entity.pdbx_description
1 polymer ?
#
loop_
_entity_poly.entity_id
_entity_poly.type
_entity_poly.pdbx_seq_one_letter_code
_entity_poly.pdbx_strand_id
1 'polypeptide(L)'
;MEVYGRDVDWVEKLGQDERPHSDNEWVAALLRLLSIDEQLLDRAIELKAAVDARGLSGLPLEVQPEVQFAVDYVAEIPDVAKLHSELARRSDQLRTIKASGEPMTEPFPTDLPDPLQAQWVGVREAAKLLFNQVQLHNAQAYAASFGRAAELHGMPVETSTHRGDDGSFTHTVSVSFDRDEQPKATWWQRLFGRRA
;
A
#
# COMPACT_ATOMS: atom_id res chain seq x y z
N MET A 1 31.72 1.15 16.67
CA MET A 1 31.41 1.97 15.49
C MET A 1 30.47 1.12 14.66
N GLU A 2 29.18 1.24 14.94
CA GLU A 2 28.11 0.42 14.35
C GLU A 2 27.90 0.91 12.92
N VAL A 3 28.31 0.08 11.96
CA VAL A 3 28.08 0.32 10.53
C VAL A 3 26.83 -0.47 10.16
N TYR A 4 25.67 -0.06 10.66
CA TYR A 4 24.40 -0.68 10.27
C TYR A 4 23.49 0.36 9.61
N GLY A 5 23.25 0.13 8.31
CA GLY A 5 22.19 0.78 7.55
C GLY A 5 22.35 2.29 7.36
N ARG A 6 23.26 2.73 6.48
CA ARG A 6 22.98 3.96 5.75
C ARG A 6 21.79 3.69 4.84
N ASP A 7 20.70 4.40 5.12
CA ASP A 7 19.59 4.73 4.22
C ASP A 7 18.74 3.57 3.70
N VAL A 8 18.23 2.72 4.59
CA VAL A 8 16.92 2.11 4.33
C VAL A 8 15.89 3.14 4.79
N ASP A 9 14.98 3.57 3.91
CA ASP A 9 13.75 4.32 4.25
C ASP A 9 12.84 3.45 5.13
N TRP A 10 13.30 3.22 6.36
CA TRP A 10 12.78 2.29 7.35
C TRP A 10 11.32 2.61 7.70
N VAL A 11 11.03 3.90 7.78
CA VAL A 11 9.71 4.44 8.14
C VAL A 11 8.68 4.16 7.05
N GLU A 12 9.08 4.23 5.77
CA GLU A 12 8.11 4.17 4.67
C GLU A 12 7.70 2.74 4.30
N LYS A 13 8.61 1.76 4.45
CA LYS A 13 8.36 0.39 4.00
C LYS A 13 7.65 -0.52 5.00
N LEU A 14 7.75 -0.27 6.31
CA LEU A 14 7.09 -1.09 7.35
C LEU A 14 5.92 -0.39 8.05
N GLY A 15 5.75 0.92 7.85
CA GLY A 15 4.78 1.70 8.62
C GLY A 15 5.04 1.63 10.13
N GLN A 16 6.32 1.53 10.53
CA GLN A 16 6.76 1.43 11.91
C GLN A 16 7.58 2.67 12.30
N ASP A 17 7.21 3.27 13.43
CA ASP A 17 7.91 4.45 13.99
C ASP A 17 9.18 4.05 14.77
N GLU A 18 9.22 2.83 15.30
CA GLU A 18 10.36 2.32 16.06
C GLU A 18 11.35 1.58 15.16
N ARG A 19 12.64 1.94 15.30
CA ARG A 19 13.75 1.27 14.62
C ARG A 19 14.18 0.03 15.39
N PRO A 20 14.71 -1.00 14.72
CA PRO A 20 15.26 -2.17 15.40
C PRO A 20 16.45 -1.75 16.27
N HIS A 21 16.52 -2.31 17.47
CA HIS A 21 17.54 -2.00 18.47
C HIS A 21 18.62 -3.08 18.60
N SER A 22 18.46 -4.21 17.90
CA SER A 22 19.46 -5.29 17.87
C SER A 22 19.62 -5.88 16.46
N ASP A 23 20.77 -6.52 16.21
CA ASP A 23 21.06 -7.22 14.95
C ASP A 23 19.97 -8.25 14.60
N ASN A 24 19.45 -8.95 15.61
CA ASN A 24 18.36 -9.92 15.44
C ASN A 24 17.04 -9.26 15.01
N GLU A 25 16.72 -8.09 15.57
CA GLU A 25 15.54 -7.33 15.17
C GLU A 25 15.71 -6.75 13.76
N TRP A 26 16.93 -6.29 13.40
CA TRP A 26 17.26 -5.83 12.05
C TRP A 26 17.09 -6.93 11.01
N VAL A 27 17.63 -8.13 11.25
CA VAL A 27 17.49 -9.29 10.35
C VAL A 27 16.02 -9.70 10.24
N ALA A 28 15.28 -9.74 11.34
CA ALA A 28 13.85 -10.08 11.32
C ALA A 28 13.03 -9.08 10.49
N ALA A 29 13.34 -7.79 10.59
CA ALA A 29 12.66 -6.76 9.84
C ALA A 29 13.00 -6.75 8.35
N LEU A 30 14.27 -6.95 7.99
CA LEU A 30 14.68 -7.10 6.60
C LEU A 30 14.01 -8.32 5.94
N LEU A 31 13.88 -9.44 6.67
CA LEU A 31 13.12 -10.60 6.20
C LEU A 31 11.64 -10.27 5.98
N ARG A 32 11.04 -9.49 6.88
CA ARG A 32 9.65 -9.05 6.72
C ARG A 32 9.49 -8.17 5.48
N LEU A 33 10.41 -7.24 5.25
CA LEU A 33 10.43 -6.39 4.07
C LEU A 33 10.52 -7.20 2.77
N LEU A 34 11.48 -8.12 2.68
CA LEU A 34 11.60 -8.96 1.48
C LEU A 34 10.40 -9.88 1.28
N SER A 35 9.80 -10.39 2.35
CA SER A 35 8.56 -11.17 2.23
C SER A 35 7.37 -10.35 1.74
N ILE A 36 7.28 -9.06 2.10
CA ILE A 36 6.29 -8.15 1.54
C ILE A 36 6.58 -7.91 0.06
N ASP A 37 7.85 -7.68 -0.29
CA ASP A 37 8.28 -7.45 -1.66
C ASP A 37 7.97 -8.66 -2.57
N GLU A 38 8.28 -9.88 -2.13
CA GLU A 38 7.93 -11.13 -2.84
C GLU A 38 6.43 -11.27 -3.06
N GLN A 39 5.63 -11.14 -1.98
CA GLN A 39 4.18 -11.25 -2.07
C GLN A 39 3.59 -10.17 -2.98
N LEU A 40 4.13 -8.95 -2.92
CA LEU A 40 3.64 -7.84 -3.73
C LEU A 40 3.90 -8.09 -5.22
N LEU A 41 5.08 -8.62 -5.57
CA LEU A 41 5.37 -9.03 -6.94
C LEU A 41 4.41 -10.13 -7.41
N ASP A 42 4.18 -11.16 -6.59
CA ASP A 42 3.24 -12.25 -6.91
C ASP A 42 1.83 -11.70 -7.16
N ARG A 43 1.34 -10.82 -6.29
CA ARG A 43 0.02 -10.18 -6.46
C ARG A 43 -0.04 -9.30 -7.69
N ALA A 44 1.04 -8.61 -8.04
CA ALA A 44 1.10 -7.80 -9.25
C ALA A 44 1.02 -8.67 -10.52
N ILE A 45 1.69 -9.83 -10.53
CA ILE A 45 1.62 -10.81 -11.60
C ILE A 45 0.20 -11.40 -11.71
N GLU A 46 -0.39 -11.80 -10.58
CA GLU A 46 -1.77 -12.29 -10.53
C GLU A 46 -2.77 -11.25 -11.04
N LEU A 47 -2.61 -9.99 -10.63
CA LEU A 47 -3.45 -8.88 -11.09
C LEU A 47 -3.36 -8.72 -12.61
N LYS A 48 -2.14 -8.69 -13.16
CA LYS A 48 -1.94 -8.64 -14.61
C LYS A 48 -2.61 -9.80 -15.32
N ALA A 49 -2.40 -11.03 -14.86
CA ALA A 49 -3.03 -12.21 -15.47
C ALA A 49 -4.57 -12.14 -15.40
N ALA A 50 -5.13 -11.63 -14.31
CA ALA A 50 -6.57 -11.44 -14.15
C ALA A 50 -7.12 -10.38 -15.13
N VAL A 51 -6.41 -9.27 -15.29
CA VAL A 51 -6.80 -8.19 -16.23
C VAL A 51 -6.65 -8.65 -17.68
N ASP A 52 -5.59 -9.35 -18.04
CA ASP A 52 -5.43 -9.92 -19.39
C ASP A 52 -6.57 -10.89 -19.74
N ALA A 53 -7.05 -11.67 -18.76
CA ALA A 53 -8.09 -12.67 -18.97
C ALA A 53 -9.52 -12.09 -18.96
N ARG A 54 -9.78 -11.04 -18.18
CA ARG A 54 -11.16 -10.57 -17.89
C ARG A 54 -11.41 -9.10 -18.25
N GLY A 55 -10.36 -8.35 -18.54
CA GLY A 55 -10.40 -6.90 -18.69
C GLY A 55 -10.77 -6.18 -17.39
N LEU A 56 -10.98 -4.87 -17.51
CA LEU A 56 -11.27 -3.97 -16.37
C LEU A 56 -12.77 -3.77 -16.11
N SER A 57 -13.65 -4.29 -16.98
CA SER A 57 -15.08 -3.94 -16.98
C SER A 57 -15.84 -4.36 -15.71
N GLY A 58 -15.29 -5.28 -14.92
CA GLY A 58 -15.85 -5.70 -13.63
C GLY A 58 -15.45 -4.81 -12.44
N LEU A 59 -14.63 -3.78 -12.66
CA LEU A 59 -14.09 -2.92 -11.61
C LEU A 59 -14.77 -1.54 -11.62
N PRO A 60 -14.88 -0.85 -10.46
CA PRO A 60 -15.34 0.53 -10.39
C PRO A 60 -14.54 1.44 -11.31
N LEU A 61 -15.20 2.32 -12.07
CA LEU A 61 -14.56 3.18 -13.09
C LEU A 61 -13.43 4.03 -12.53
N GLU A 62 -13.57 4.47 -11.29
CA GLU A 62 -12.60 5.24 -10.55
C GLU A 62 -11.36 4.45 -10.08
N VAL A 63 -11.42 3.12 -10.08
CA VAL A 63 -10.28 2.23 -9.73
C VAL A 63 -9.56 1.72 -10.98
N GLN A 64 -10.25 1.69 -12.13
CA GLN A 64 -9.71 1.17 -13.38
C GLN A 64 -8.38 1.82 -13.82
N PRO A 65 -8.18 3.15 -13.72
CA PRO A 65 -6.92 3.77 -14.14
C PRO A 65 -5.72 3.29 -13.32
N GLU A 66 -5.87 3.15 -12.00
CA GLU A 66 -4.80 2.71 -11.10
C GLU A 66 -4.51 1.22 -11.27
N VAL A 67 -5.53 0.41 -11.57
CA VAL A 67 -5.33 -0.99 -11.94
C VAL A 67 -4.59 -1.11 -13.26
N GLN A 68 -4.99 -0.35 -14.28
CA GLN A 68 -4.28 -0.34 -15.57
C GLN A 68 -2.83 0.11 -15.40
N PHE A 69 -2.60 1.16 -14.62
CA PHE A 69 -1.26 1.66 -14.31
C PHE A 69 -0.38 0.58 -13.66
N ALA A 70 -0.91 -0.18 -12.69
CA ALA A 70 -0.17 -1.29 -12.08
C ALA A 70 0.12 -2.43 -13.07
N VAL A 71 -0.83 -2.75 -13.95
CA VAL A 71 -0.65 -3.77 -14.99
C VAL A 71 0.41 -3.38 -16.01
N ASP A 72 0.41 -2.12 -16.46
CA ASP A 72 1.38 -1.58 -17.41
C ASP A 72 2.80 -1.68 -16.86
N TYR A 73 3.00 -1.33 -15.59
CA TYR A 73 4.30 -1.45 -14.92
C TYR A 73 4.83 -2.88 -14.90
N VAL A 74 3.98 -3.88 -14.62
CA VAL A 74 4.38 -5.29 -14.65
C VAL A 74 4.73 -5.74 -16.07
N ALA A 75 4.00 -5.24 -17.07
CA ALA A 75 4.26 -5.55 -18.48
C ALA A 75 5.60 -4.97 -18.99
N GLU A 76 6.06 -3.87 -18.40
CA GLU A 76 7.35 -3.24 -18.73
C GLU A 76 8.57 -3.94 -18.10
N ILE A 77 8.36 -4.90 -17.18
CA ILE A 77 9.46 -5.65 -16.56
C ILE A 77 10.01 -6.66 -17.59
N PRO A 78 11.26 -6.50 -18.08
CA PRO A 78 11.80 -7.34 -19.16
C PRO A 78 11.96 -8.81 -18.77
N ASP A 79 12.22 -9.07 -17.49
CA ASP A 79 12.42 -10.41 -16.96
C ASP A 79 11.86 -10.51 -15.52
N VAL A 80 10.55 -10.71 -15.44
CA VAL A 80 9.81 -10.89 -14.18
C VAL A 80 10.34 -12.10 -13.40
N ALA A 81 10.72 -13.18 -14.09
CA ALA A 81 11.24 -14.39 -13.45
C ALA A 81 12.60 -14.13 -12.77
N LYS A 82 13.47 -13.33 -13.40
CA LYS A 82 14.73 -12.90 -12.80
C LYS A 82 14.53 -11.95 -11.63
N LEU A 83 13.59 -11.01 -11.71
CA LEU A 83 13.23 -10.15 -10.57
C LEU A 83 12.75 -10.98 -9.38
N HIS A 84 11.83 -11.91 -9.62
CA HIS A 84 11.32 -12.82 -8.60
C HIS A 84 12.44 -13.68 -7.98
N SER A 85 13.32 -14.24 -8.81
CA SER A 85 14.46 -15.06 -8.36
C SER A 85 15.45 -14.25 -7.51
N GLU A 86 15.69 -12.98 -7.85
CA GLU A 86 16.59 -12.11 -7.10
C GLU A 86 16.01 -11.73 -5.73
N LEU A 87 14.69 -11.47 -5.63
CA LEU A 87 14.02 -11.27 -4.34
C LEU A 87 14.11 -12.52 -3.46
N ALA A 88 13.77 -13.69 -4.01
CA ALA A 88 13.84 -14.97 -3.30
C ALA A 88 15.27 -15.28 -2.80
N ARG A 89 16.28 -15.07 -3.66
CA ARG A 89 17.70 -15.26 -3.32
C ARG A 89 18.11 -14.42 -2.12
N ARG A 90 17.65 -13.18 -2.03
CA ARG A 90 17.95 -12.27 -0.92
C ARG A 90 17.29 -12.70 0.38
N SER A 91 16.03 -13.15 0.31
CA SER A 91 15.35 -13.72 1.47
C SER A 91 16.08 -14.95 1.98
N ASP A 92 16.55 -15.83 1.10
CA ASP A 92 17.31 -17.02 1.51
C ASP A 92 18.66 -16.67 2.15
N GLN A 93 19.33 -15.63 1.66
CA GLN A 93 20.54 -15.10 2.30
C GLN A 93 20.27 -14.63 3.73
N LEU A 94 19.21 -13.83 3.95
CA LEU A 94 18.86 -13.37 5.30
C LEU A 94 18.35 -14.51 6.20
N ARG A 95 17.65 -15.50 5.66
CA ARG A 95 17.25 -16.70 6.42
C ARG A 95 18.49 -17.47 6.88
N THR A 96 19.50 -17.58 6.03
CA THR A 96 20.78 -18.22 6.36
C THR A 96 21.53 -17.45 7.46
N ILE A 97 21.61 -16.12 7.35
CA ILE A 97 22.20 -15.25 8.39
C ILE A 97 21.44 -15.41 9.72
N LYS A 98 20.10 -15.40 9.68
CA LYS A 98 19.29 -15.60 10.88
C LYS A 98 19.53 -16.97 11.51
N ALA A 99 19.69 -18.01 10.69
CA ALA A 99 19.89 -19.38 11.15
C ALA A 99 21.30 -19.62 11.72
N SER A 100 22.32 -18.90 11.23
CA SER A 100 23.68 -19.01 11.78
C SER A 100 23.77 -18.45 13.20
N GLY A 101 22.92 -17.47 13.54
CA GLY A 101 22.96 -16.78 14.84
C GLY A 101 24.21 -15.92 15.04
N GLU A 102 25.05 -15.79 14.00
CA GLU A 102 26.21 -14.94 14.00
C GLU A 102 25.80 -13.48 13.76
N PRO A 103 26.46 -12.50 14.40
CA PRO A 103 26.21 -11.10 14.13
C PRO A 103 26.54 -10.76 12.67
N MET A 104 25.72 -9.93 12.03
CA MET A 104 26.03 -9.44 10.69
C MET A 104 27.29 -8.56 10.74
N THR A 105 28.38 -8.99 10.13
CA THR A 105 29.60 -8.17 10.09
C THR A 105 29.63 -7.16 8.95
N GLU A 106 28.71 -7.30 7.99
CA GLU A 106 28.62 -6.46 6.80
C GLU A 106 27.19 -5.93 6.60
N PRO A 107 27.02 -4.72 6.03
CA PRO A 107 25.70 -4.21 5.66
C PRO A 107 25.01 -5.09 4.63
N PHE A 108 23.73 -5.39 4.84
CA PHE A 108 22.92 -6.07 3.82
C PHE A 108 22.31 -5.05 2.85
N PRO A 109 22.65 -5.09 1.55
CA PRO A 109 22.11 -4.14 0.58
C PRO A 109 20.62 -4.41 0.33
N THR A 110 19.77 -3.41 0.56
CA THR A 110 18.33 -3.51 0.24
C THR A 110 18.00 -3.21 -1.21
N ASP A 111 18.88 -2.50 -1.92
CA ASP A 111 18.67 -2.18 -3.33
C ASP A 111 19.01 -3.36 -4.23
N LEU A 112 18.14 -3.63 -5.19
CA LEU A 112 18.34 -4.63 -6.23
C LEU A 112 19.44 -4.19 -7.20
N PRO A 113 20.13 -5.12 -7.88
CA PRO A 113 21.06 -4.73 -8.93
C PRO A 113 20.31 -4.07 -10.08
N ASP A 114 20.92 -3.06 -10.70
CA ASP A 114 20.37 -2.48 -11.93
C ASP A 114 20.28 -3.54 -13.04
N PRO A 115 19.22 -3.51 -13.87
CA PRO A 115 18.13 -2.52 -13.91
C PRO A 115 16.92 -2.85 -13.00
N LEU A 116 17.00 -3.91 -12.19
CA LEU A 116 15.86 -4.44 -11.42
C LEU A 116 15.38 -3.46 -10.34
N GLN A 117 16.26 -2.61 -9.81
CA GLN A 117 15.88 -1.63 -8.79
C GLN A 117 14.82 -0.66 -9.28
N ALA A 118 15.01 -0.06 -10.46
CA ALA A 118 14.07 0.90 -11.03
C ALA A 118 12.69 0.27 -11.27
N GLN A 119 12.69 -0.96 -11.81
CA GLN A 119 11.46 -1.73 -12.06
C GLN A 119 10.73 -2.05 -10.75
N TRP A 120 11.47 -2.47 -9.72
CA TRP A 120 10.91 -2.79 -8.42
C TRP A 120 10.34 -1.56 -7.69
N VAL A 121 10.99 -0.41 -7.80
CA VAL A 121 10.45 0.86 -7.31
C VAL A 121 9.14 1.20 -8.02
N GLY A 122 9.07 1.02 -9.35
CA GLY A 122 7.86 1.22 -10.13
C GLY A 122 6.69 0.37 -9.65
N VAL A 123 6.91 -0.94 -9.43
CA VAL A 123 5.88 -1.86 -8.90
C VAL A 123 5.37 -1.40 -7.53
N ARG A 124 6.28 -1.00 -6.63
CA ARG A 124 5.91 -0.51 -5.28
C ARG A 124 5.06 0.76 -5.35
N GLU A 125 5.42 1.71 -6.18
CA GLU A 125 4.64 2.95 -6.32
C GLU A 125 3.27 2.71 -6.96
N ALA A 126 3.19 1.83 -7.96
CA ALA A 126 1.90 1.45 -8.54
C ALA A 126 0.99 0.77 -7.52
N ALA A 127 1.55 -0.11 -6.67
CA ALA A 127 0.81 -0.76 -5.60
C ALA A 127 0.29 0.23 -4.54
N LYS A 128 1.12 1.21 -4.12
CA LYS A 128 0.71 2.26 -3.19
C LYS A 128 -0.47 3.07 -3.75
N LEU A 129 -0.38 3.50 -5.01
CA LEU A 129 -1.45 4.26 -5.67
C LEU A 129 -2.74 3.45 -5.78
N LEU A 130 -2.63 2.19 -6.22
CA LEU A 130 -3.78 1.30 -6.30
C LEU A 130 -4.43 1.07 -4.94
N PHE A 131 -3.64 0.81 -3.90
CA PHE A 131 -4.16 0.66 -2.54
C PHE A 131 -4.92 1.90 -2.09
N ASN A 132 -4.33 3.09 -2.27
CA ASN A 132 -4.97 4.35 -1.90
C ASN A 132 -6.32 4.54 -2.62
N GLN A 133 -6.37 4.20 -3.91
CA GLN A 133 -7.59 4.34 -4.70
C GLN A 133 -8.67 3.32 -4.30
N VAL A 134 -8.29 2.08 -3.99
CA VAL A 134 -9.22 1.07 -3.47
C VAL A 134 -9.76 1.49 -2.10
N GLN A 135 -8.91 2.02 -1.21
CA GLN A 135 -9.35 2.54 0.07
C GLN A 135 -10.33 3.72 -0.11
N LEU A 136 -10.06 4.61 -1.06
CA LEU A 136 -10.94 5.71 -1.43
C LEU A 136 -12.31 5.22 -1.92
N HIS A 137 -12.34 4.25 -2.84
CA HIS A 137 -13.58 3.67 -3.32
C HIS A 137 -14.41 3.04 -2.18
N ASN A 138 -13.77 2.22 -1.35
CA ASN A 138 -14.43 1.55 -0.22
C ASN A 138 -14.97 2.56 0.80
N ALA A 139 -14.21 3.63 1.08
CA ALA A 139 -14.62 4.74 1.92
C ALA A 139 -15.94 5.36 1.45
N GLN A 140 -15.98 5.73 0.17
CA GLN A 140 -17.13 6.37 -0.45
C GLN A 140 -18.34 5.44 -0.48
N ALA A 141 -18.14 4.15 -0.77
CA ALA A 141 -19.20 3.14 -0.75
C ALA A 141 -19.81 2.99 0.66
N TYR A 142 -18.97 2.99 1.70
CA TYR A 142 -19.43 2.91 3.09
C TYR A 142 -20.19 4.18 3.51
N ALA A 143 -19.66 5.35 3.19
CA ALA A 143 -20.32 6.65 3.41
C ALA A 143 -21.72 6.69 2.80
N ALA A 144 -21.84 6.27 1.54
CA ALA A 144 -23.12 6.22 0.83
C ALA A 144 -24.08 5.19 1.45
N SER A 145 -23.58 4.05 1.91
CA SER A 145 -24.40 3.05 2.60
C SER A 145 -24.93 3.58 3.94
N PHE A 146 -24.10 4.28 4.70
CA PHE A 146 -24.48 4.90 5.96
C PHE A 146 -25.57 5.98 5.76
N GLY A 147 -25.38 6.87 4.77
CA GLY A 147 -26.39 7.87 4.42
C GLY A 147 -27.73 7.25 4.00
N ARG A 148 -27.71 6.24 3.14
CA ARG A 148 -28.94 5.53 2.73
C ARG A 148 -29.67 4.86 3.89
N ALA A 149 -28.95 4.28 4.84
CA ALA A 149 -29.55 3.67 6.02
C ALA A 149 -30.28 4.73 6.88
N ALA A 150 -29.66 5.89 7.07
CA ALA A 150 -30.27 7.00 7.80
C ALA A 150 -31.52 7.55 7.09
N GLU A 151 -31.46 7.74 5.77
CA GLU A 151 -32.62 8.16 4.96
C GLU A 151 -33.80 7.18 5.08
N LEU A 152 -33.53 5.87 5.04
CA LEU A 152 -34.56 4.82 5.21
C LEU A 152 -35.26 4.88 6.57
N HIS A 153 -34.57 5.42 7.59
CA HIS A 153 -35.11 5.61 8.94
C HIS A 153 -35.62 7.03 9.20
N GLY A 154 -35.72 7.88 8.17
CA GLY A 154 -36.21 9.26 8.30
C GLY A 154 -35.27 10.19 9.07
N MET A 155 -34.01 9.81 9.22
CA MET A 155 -32.99 10.58 9.93
C MET A 155 -32.39 11.64 9.00
N PRO A 156 -32.30 12.92 9.40
CA PRO A 156 -31.54 13.92 8.68
C PRO A 156 -30.08 13.51 8.46
N VAL A 157 -29.61 13.61 7.22
CA VAL A 157 -28.23 13.35 6.81
C VAL A 157 -27.57 14.65 6.38
N GLU A 158 -26.38 14.92 6.90
CA GLU A 158 -25.52 16.01 6.47
C GLU A 158 -24.18 15.46 5.96
N THR A 159 -23.77 15.88 4.77
CA THR A 159 -22.48 15.50 4.18
C THR A 159 -21.59 16.72 4.03
N SER A 160 -20.32 16.61 4.42
CA SER A 160 -19.31 17.65 4.18
C SER A 160 -18.02 17.04 3.63
N THR A 161 -17.31 17.81 2.81
CA THR A 161 -15.99 17.43 2.31
C THR A 161 -15.02 18.59 2.56
N HIS A 162 -13.92 18.30 3.24
CA HIS A 162 -12.86 19.25 3.53
C HIS A 162 -11.59 18.83 2.79
N ARG A 163 -10.89 19.78 2.16
CA ARG A 163 -9.58 19.53 1.54
C ARG A 163 -8.51 20.13 2.45
N GLY A 164 -7.57 19.31 2.89
CA GLY A 164 -6.41 19.74 3.66
C GLY A 164 -5.30 20.31 2.78
N ASP A 165 -4.47 21.17 3.36
CA ASP A 165 -3.34 21.84 2.69
C ASP A 165 -2.25 20.85 2.22
N ASP A 166 -2.22 19.66 2.80
CA ASP A 166 -1.35 18.53 2.42
C ASP A 166 -1.87 17.77 1.19
N GLY A 167 -2.97 18.21 0.58
CA GLY A 167 -3.62 17.52 -0.54
C GLY A 167 -4.52 16.36 -0.12
N SER A 168 -4.73 16.18 1.19
CA SER A 168 -5.70 15.22 1.69
C SER A 168 -7.14 15.72 1.55
N PHE A 169 -8.09 14.80 1.52
CA PHE A 169 -9.52 15.09 1.53
C PHE A 169 -10.18 14.34 2.68
N THR A 170 -10.91 15.04 3.52
CA THR A 170 -11.76 14.46 4.56
C THR A 170 -13.21 14.51 4.09
N HIS A 171 -13.83 13.35 3.90
CA HIS A 171 -15.27 13.25 3.66
C HIS A 171 -15.96 12.84 4.95
N THR A 172 -17.02 13.56 5.33
CA THR A 172 -17.77 13.36 6.57
C THR A 172 -19.25 13.19 6.25
N VAL A 173 -19.87 12.15 6.81
CA VAL A 173 -21.31 11.94 6.80
C VAL A 173 -21.81 11.92 8.25
N SER A 174 -22.69 12.84 8.56
CA SER A 174 -23.29 13.06 9.87
C SER A 174 -24.78 12.75 9.82
N VAL A 175 -25.30 12.12 10.87
CA VAL A 175 -26.73 11.82 10.99
C VAL A 175 -27.27 12.32 12.33
N SER A 176 -28.46 12.92 12.28
CA SER A 176 -29.21 13.38 13.45
C SER A 176 -30.55 12.65 13.52
N PHE A 177 -31.15 12.58 14.70
CA PHE A 177 -32.48 11.98 14.85
C PHE A 177 -33.60 13.00 14.56
N ASP A 178 -33.33 14.28 14.83
CA ASP A 178 -34.22 15.41 14.55
C ASP A 178 -33.50 16.50 13.74
N ARG A 179 -34.29 17.33 13.02
CA ARG A 179 -33.78 18.56 12.40
C ARG A 179 -33.41 19.55 13.52
N ASP A 180 -32.25 20.19 13.39
CA ASP A 180 -31.66 21.13 14.35
C ASP A 180 -30.96 20.50 15.59
N GLU A 181 -30.85 19.17 15.67
CA GLU A 181 -29.98 18.51 16.65
C GLU A 181 -28.54 18.36 16.16
N GLN A 182 -27.58 18.49 17.09
CA GLN A 182 -26.18 18.10 16.85
C GLN A 182 -26.11 16.63 16.36
N PRO A 183 -25.22 16.31 15.41
CA PRO A 183 -25.04 14.95 14.90
C PRO A 183 -24.79 13.96 16.04
N LYS A 184 -25.57 12.88 16.08
CA LYS A 184 -25.39 11.82 17.10
C LYS A 184 -24.50 10.67 16.62
N ALA A 185 -24.34 10.53 15.30
CA ALA A 185 -23.34 9.64 14.72
C ALA A 185 -22.66 10.30 13.51
N THR A 186 -21.34 10.19 13.46
CA THR A 186 -20.50 10.78 12.42
C THR A 186 -19.55 9.71 11.90
N TRP A 187 -19.59 9.47 10.59
CA TRP A 187 -18.56 8.74 9.88
C TRP A 187 -17.66 9.73 9.14
N TRP A 188 -16.35 9.51 9.17
CA TRP A 188 -15.40 10.32 8.41
C TRP A 188 -14.20 9.50 7.95
N GLN A 189 -13.59 9.91 6.85
CA GLN A 189 -12.31 9.37 6.40
C GLN A 189 -11.47 10.44 5.73
N ARG A 190 -10.16 10.45 6.04
CA ARG A 190 -9.13 11.26 5.38
C ARG A 190 -8.42 10.43 4.32
N LEU A 191 -8.27 11.00 3.12
CA LEU A 191 -7.82 10.32 1.90
C LEU A 191 -6.70 11.14 1.26
N PHE A 192 -5.74 10.49 0.60
CA PHE A 192 -4.66 11.17 -0.14
C PHE A 192 -4.81 10.86 -1.64
N GLY A 193 -5.01 11.89 -2.45
CA GLY A 193 -5.06 11.78 -3.91
C GLY A 193 -3.73 12.13 -4.56
N ARG A 194 -3.56 11.83 -5.85
CA ARG A 194 -2.45 12.38 -6.66
C ARG A 194 -2.48 13.92 -6.57
N ARG A 195 -1.30 14.54 -6.39
CA ARG A 195 -1.16 15.97 -6.72
C ARG A 195 -1.42 16.09 -8.22
N ALA A 196 -2.40 16.93 -8.58
CA ALA A 196 -2.67 17.32 -9.96
C ALA A 196 -1.53 18.16 -10.53
#